data_AF-A0A662KLS0-F1
#
_entry.id   AF-A0A662KLS0-F1
#
_cell.length_a   1.000
_cell.length_b   1.000
_cell.length_c   1.000
_cell.angle_alpha   90.00
_cell.angle_beta   90.00
_cell.angle_gamma   90.00
#
_symmetry.space_group_name_H-M   'P 1'
#
loop_
_entity.id
_entity.type
_entity.pdbx_description
1 polymer ?
#
loop_
_entity_poly.entity_id
_entity_poly.type
_entity_poly.pdbx_seq_one_letter_code
_entity_poly.pdbx_strand_id
1 'polypeptide(L)'
;MVLIDKMERILAVCEFHGECEKVIQKVLEIGSEGDFVYILYFIPSKMHETIDKKAHTMIKGEAKKVLQTCIEKIRKEKISCKGKIKRGNAFSAMKKIVNKYKSTLII
;
A
#
# COMPACT_ATOMS: atom_id res chain seq x y z
N MET A 1 26.52 -5.43 21.59
CA MET A 1 26.39 -6.04 20.26
C MET A 1 25.22 -5.35 19.58
N VAL A 2 25.47 -4.36 18.73
CA VAL A 2 24.39 -3.68 17.99
C VAL A 2 24.10 -4.58 16.80
N LEU A 3 23.04 -5.39 16.90
CA LEU A 3 22.45 -5.99 15.72
C LEU A 3 21.98 -4.80 14.88
N ILE A 4 22.66 -4.53 13.77
CA ILE A 4 22.12 -3.64 12.76
C ILE A 4 20.94 -4.42 12.19
N ASP A 5 19.76 -4.24 12.77
CA ASP A 5 18.53 -4.76 12.19
C ASP A 5 18.48 -4.22 10.77
N LYS A 6 18.51 -5.16 9.82
CA LYS A 6 18.51 -4.82 8.41
C LYS A 6 17.15 -4.19 8.13
N MET A 7 17.14 -2.89 7.82
CA MET A 7 15.93 -2.15 7.46
C MET A 7 15.11 -2.94 6.43
N GLU A 8 13.96 -3.43 6.85
CA GLU A 8 13.05 -4.17 5.98
C GLU A 8 12.31 -3.20 5.07
N ARG A 9 12.09 -3.64 3.82
CA ARG A 9 11.38 -2.87 2.82
C ARG A 9 10.13 -3.62 2.42
N ILE A 10 9.02 -3.27 3.04
CA ILE A 10 7.76 -3.98 2.92
C ILE A 10 6.91 -3.34 1.81
N LEU A 11 6.43 -4.15 0.88
CA LEU A 11 5.38 -3.77 -0.05
C LEU A 11 4.04 -4.31 0.46
N ALA A 12 3.15 -3.41 0.87
CA ALA A 12 1.79 -3.75 1.27
C ALA A 12 0.83 -3.55 0.08
N VAL A 13 0.15 -4.60 -0.34
CA VAL A 13 -0.72 -4.61 -1.52
C VAL A 13 -2.17 -4.66 -1.05
N CYS A 14 -2.87 -3.55 -1.22
CA CYS A 14 -4.29 -3.45 -0.86
C CYS A 14 -5.14 -3.36 -2.12
N GLU A 15 -6.22 -4.14 -2.18
CA GLU A 15 -7.26 -3.98 -3.20
C GLU A 15 -8.38 -3.06 -2.71
N PHE A 16 -8.96 -2.27 -3.61
CA PHE A 16 -10.15 -1.45 -3.35
C PHE A 16 -11.36 -2.35 -3.07
N HIS A 17 -12.04 -2.12 -1.95
CA HIS A 17 -13.02 -3.03 -1.32
C HIS A 17 -12.49 -4.41 -0.90
N GLY A 18 -11.17 -4.62 -0.93
CA GLY A 18 -10.54 -5.80 -0.36
C GLY A 18 -10.24 -5.66 1.13
N GLU A 19 -9.61 -6.68 1.70
CA GLU A 19 -9.25 -6.76 3.13
C GLU A 19 -7.99 -5.94 3.46
N CYS A 20 -7.93 -4.67 3.00
CA CYS A 20 -6.76 -3.82 3.23
C CYS A 20 -6.44 -3.65 4.73
N GLU A 21 -7.46 -3.64 5.59
CA GLU A 21 -7.24 -3.56 7.04
C GLU A 21 -6.41 -4.73 7.58
N LYS A 22 -6.62 -5.96 7.09
CA LYS A 22 -5.84 -7.13 7.49
C LYS A 22 -4.40 -7.03 6.98
N VAL A 23 -4.20 -6.53 5.76
CA VAL A 23 -2.85 -6.27 5.21
C VAL A 23 -2.11 -5.26 6.10
N ILE A 24 -2.76 -4.15 6.44
CA ILE A 24 -2.16 -3.13 7.30
C ILE A 24 -1.92 -3.66 8.72
N GLN A 25 -2.82 -4.45 9.28
CA GLN A 25 -2.60 -5.11 10.57
C GLN A 25 -1.37 -6.01 10.50
N LYS A 26 -1.23 -6.80 9.44
CA LYS A 26 -0.06 -7.68 9.29
C LYS A 26 1.25 -6.90 9.15
N VAL A 27 1.23 -5.76 8.45
CA VAL A 27 2.38 -4.84 8.38
C VAL A 27 2.75 -4.33 9.78
N LEU A 28 1.78 -3.96 10.60
CA LEU A 28 2.02 -3.46 11.97
C LEU A 28 2.53 -4.55 12.91
N GLU A 29 2.14 -5.81 12.69
CA GLU A 29 2.63 -6.95 13.49
C GLU A 29 4.11 -7.27 13.26
N ILE A 30 4.66 -6.95 12.08
CA ILE A 30 6.01 -7.34 11.68
C ILE A 30 6.98 -6.16 11.52
N GLY A 31 6.46 -4.98 11.20
CA GLY A 31 7.25 -3.79 10.93
C GLY A 31 7.73 -3.16 12.23
N SER A 32 8.95 -2.64 12.20
CA SER A 32 9.61 -2.03 13.35
C SER A 32 10.07 -0.59 13.04
N GLU A 33 10.38 0.18 14.08
CA GLU A 33 10.96 1.52 13.91
C GLU A 33 12.24 1.44 13.06
N GLY A 34 12.30 2.26 12.00
CA GLY A 34 13.38 2.23 11.01
C GLY A 34 13.02 1.55 9.69
N ASP A 35 12.00 0.67 9.67
CA ASP A 35 11.55 0.01 8.43
C ASP A 35 10.86 0.98 7.47
N PHE A 36 10.82 0.55 6.20
CA PHE A 36 10.12 1.27 5.14
C PHE A 36 8.96 0.46 4.57
N VAL A 37 7.75 1.02 4.64
CA VAL A 37 6.55 0.45 4.03
C VAL A 37 6.13 1.27 2.80
N TYR A 38 5.84 0.57 1.72
CA TYR A 38 5.15 1.12 0.57
C TYR A 38 3.78 0.47 0.39
N ILE A 39 2.71 1.25 0.54
CA ILE A 39 1.34 0.79 0.25
C ILE A 39 1.03 0.98 -1.23
N LEU A 40 0.89 -0.13 -1.96
CA LEU A 40 0.30 -0.16 -3.29
C LEU A 40 -1.20 -0.40 -3.16
N TYR A 41 -1.99 0.67 -3.31
CA TYR A 41 -3.44 0.58 -3.27
C TYR A 41 -3.98 0.42 -4.69
N PHE A 42 -4.65 -0.69 -4.98
CA PHE A 42 -4.99 -1.13 -6.31
C PHE A 42 -6.51 -1.03 -6.55
N ILE A 43 -6.88 -0.38 -7.64
CA ILE A 43 -8.27 -0.32 -8.12
C ILE A 43 -8.36 -1.18 -9.39
N PRO A 44 -9.15 -2.27 -9.37
CA PRO A 44 -9.35 -3.13 -10.53
C PRO A 44 -9.87 -2.35 -11.75
N SER A 45 -9.35 -2.68 -12.93
CA SER A 45 -9.74 -2.04 -14.20
C SER A 45 -11.25 -2.09 -14.44
N LYS A 46 -11.90 -3.21 -14.09
CA LYS A 46 -13.34 -3.43 -14.26
C LYS A 46 -14.19 -2.41 -13.50
N MET A 47 -13.71 -1.87 -12.38
CA MET A 47 -14.42 -0.81 -11.65
C MET A 47 -14.23 0.57 -12.28
N HIS A 48 -13.18 0.76 -13.08
CA HIS A 48 -12.92 1.97 -13.87
C HIS A 48 -13.61 1.98 -15.23
N GLU A 49 -14.09 0.84 -15.73
CA GLU A 49 -14.89 0.73 -16.95
C GLU A 49 -16.31 1.29 -16.78
N THR A 50 -16.66 1.77 -15.58
CA THR A 50 -17.84 2.59 -15.37
C THR A 50 -17.73 3.89 -16.19
N ILE A 51 -18.69 4.11 -17.10
CA ILE A 51 -18.71 5.19 -18.11
C ILE A 51 -18.79 6.60 -17.46
N ASP A 52 -19.24 6.68 -16.20
CA ASP A 52 -19.46 7.95 -15.51
C ASP A 52 -18.19 8.53 -14.84
N LYS A 53 -17.74 9.69 -15.34
CA LYS A 53 -16.64 10.49 -14.76
C LYS A 53 -16.87 10.83 -13.28
N LYS A 54 -18.12 10.98 -12.84
CA LYS A 54 -18.48 11.29 -11.46
C LYS A 54 -18.23 10.10 -10.55
N ALA A 55 -18.71 8.91 -10.92
CA ALA A 55 -18.42 7.65 -10.22
C ALA A 55 -16.91 7.39 -10.10
N HIS A 56 -16.18 7.60 -11.19
CA HIS A 56 -14.73 7.49 -11.22
C HIS A 56 -14.03 8.44 -10.23
N THR A 57 -14.52 9.68 -10.11
CA THR A 57 -13.99 10.67 -9.17
C THR A 57 -14.26 10.27 -7.72
N MET A 58 -15.46 9.72 -7.45
CA MET A 58 -15.85 9.21 -6.13
C MET A 58 -14.95 8.05 -5.69
N ILE A 59 -14.77 7.02 -6.53
CA ILE A 59 -13.89 5.87 -6.26
C ILE A 59 -12.46 6.34 -5.95
N LYS A 60 -11.92 7.26 -6.74
CA LYS A 60 -10.57 7.81 -6.50
C LYS A 60 -10.51 8.59 -5.19
N GLY A 61 -11.57 9.31 -4.83
CA GLY A 61 -11.68 10.06 -3.58
C GLY A 61 -11.69 9.14 -2.36
N GLU A 62 -12.50 8.07 -2.42
CA GLU A 62 -12.59 7.05 -1.38
C GLU A 62 -11.26 6.33 -1.20
N ALA A 63 -10.66 5.82 -2.28
CA ALA A 63 -9.37 5.16 -2.24
C ALA A 63 -8.25 6.07 -1.66
N LYS A 64 -8.31 7.38 -1.93
CA LYS A 64 -7.37 8.34 -1.32
C LYS A 64 -7.56 8.47 0.19
N LYS A 65 -8.81 8.54 0.66
CA LYS A 65 -9.11 8.62 2.10
C LYS A 65 -8.60 7.37 2.81
N VAL A 66 -8.93 6.19 2.29
CA VAL A 66 -8.48 4.91 2.86
C VAL A 66 -6.95 4.84 2.88
N LEU A 67 -6.29 5.12 1.76
CA LEU A 67 -4.83 5.11 1.69
C LEU A 67 -4.19 6.07 2.69
N GLN A 68 -4.72 7.27 2.83
CA GLN A 68 -4.21 8.27 3.78
C GLN A 68 -4.34 7.76 5.23
N THR A 69 -5.50 7.21 5.59
CA THR A 69 -5.72 6.61 6.92
C THR A 69 -4.76 5.46 7.20
N CYS A 70 -4.49 4.59 6.22
CA CYS A 70 -3.52 3.50 6.37
C CYS A 70 -2.09 4.04 6.57
N ILE A 71 -1.67 5.04 5.79
CA ILE A 71 -0.35 5.67 5.93
C ILE A 71 -0.18 6.29 7.32
N GLU A 72 -1.20 7.01 7.81
CA GLU A 72 -1.18 7.62 9.13
C GLU A 72 -1.10 6.58 10.25
N LYS A 73 -1.86 5.48 10.13
CA LYS A 73 -1.82 4.37 11.09
C LYS A 73 -0.41 3.78 11.21
N ILE A 74 0.27 3.53 10.10
CA ILE A 74 1.65 3.00 10.10
C ILE A 74 2.66 4.01 10.66
N ARG A 75 2.52 5.29 10.30
CA ARG A 75 3.44 6.33 10.77
C ARG A 75 3.35 6.62 12.27
N LYS A 76 2.21 6.32 12.91
CA LYS A 76 2.08 6.42 14.38
C LYS A 76 3.02 5.47 15.11
N GLU A 77 3.34 4.33 14.51
CA GLU A 77 4.34 3.38 15.01
C GLU A 77 5.78 3.76 14.64
N LYS A 78 6.00 5.00 14.17
CA LYS A 78 7.30 5.52 13.68
C LYS A 78 7.91 4.74 12.50
N ILE A 79 7.10 3.99 11.78
CA ILE A 79 7.51 3.28 10.56
C ILE A 79 7.39 4.25 9.38
N SER A 80 8.44 4.32 8.54
CA SER A 80 8.44 5.20 7.37
C SER A 80 7.49 4.65 6.31
N CYS A 81 6.39 5.36 6.03
CA CYS A 81 5.38 4.88 5.09
C CYS A 81 5.16 5.84 3.92
N LYS A 82 5.07 5.28 2.70
CA LYS A 82 4.56 5.95 1.50
C LYS A 82 3.49 5.08 0.84
N GLY A 83 2.68 5.67 -0.03
CA GLY A 83 1.72 4.88 -0.78
C GLY A 83 1.29 5.53 -2.08
N LYS A 84 0.73 4.72 -2.97
CA LYS A 84 0.19 5.19 -4.24
C LYS A 84 -0.98 4.33 -4.70
N ILE A 85 -1.97 5.02 -5.24
CA ILE A 85 -3.10 4.39 -5.93
C ILE A 85 -2.66 4.01 -7.35
N LYS A 86 -2.89 2.76 -7.74
CA LYS A 86 -2.67 2.23 -9.08
C LYS A 86 -3.93 1.59 -9.63
N ARG A 87 -4.03 1.63 -10.95
CA ARG A 87 -5.12 1.07 -11.75
C ARG A 87 -4.53 0.10 -12.75
N GLY A 88 -5.32 -0.83 -13.25
CA GLY A 88 -4.87 -1.73 -14.31
C GLY A 88 -4.57 -3.13 -13.79
N ASN A 89 -3.39 -3.68 -14.08
CA ASN A 89 -2.98 -5.01 -13.62
C ASN A 89 -2.15 -4.91 -12.33
N ALA A 90 -2.56 -5.61 -11.27
CA ALA A 90 -1.90 -5.59 -9.96
C ALA A 90 -0.46 -6.12 -10.04
N PHE A 91 -0.22 -7.27 -10.70
CA PHE A 91 1.11 -7.88 -10.83
C PHE A 91 2.12 -6.98 -11.53
N SER A 92 1.72 -6.30 -12.61
CA SER A 92 2.59 -5.35 -13.31
C SER A 92 2.95 -4.15 -12.41
N ALA A 93 1.98 -3.66 -11.64
CA ALA A 93 2.22 -2.58 -10.69
C ALA A 93 3.14 -3.04 -9.55
N MET A 94 2.90 -4.22 -8.97
CA MET A 94 3.74 -4.82 -7.93
C MET A 94 5.19 -4.95 -8.39
N LYS A 95 5.45 -5.59 -9.54
CA LYS A 95 6.80 -5.78 -10.08
C LYS A 95 7.57 -4.45 -10.21
N LYS A 96 6.92 -3.38 -10.67
CA LYS A 96 7.52 -2.05 -10.79
C LYS A 96 7.89 -1.47 -9.42
N ILE A 97 7.02 -1.64 -8.42
CA ILE A 97 7.23 -1.10 -7.07
C ILE A 97 8.30 -1.91 -6.32
N VAL A 98 8.24 -3.25 -6.36
CA VAL A 98 9.27 -4.14 -5.78
C VAL A 98 10.66 -3.74 -6.28
N ASN A 99 10.83 -3.59 -7.60
CA ASN A 99 12.13 -3.23 -8.18
C ASN A 99 12.58 -1.80 -7.82
N LYS A 100 11.64 -0.85 -7.79
CA LYS A 100 11.93 0.56 -7.49
C LYS A 100 12.35 0.76 -6.03
N TYR A 101 11.63 0.13 -5.10
CA TYR A 101 11.89 0.29 -3.67
C TYR A 101 12.78 -0.79 -3.10
N LYS A 102 13.18 -1.79 -3.89
CA LYS A 102 13.95 -2.96 -3.44
C LYS A 102 13.24 -3.67 -2.29
N SER A 103 11.93 -3.87 -2.45
CA SER A 103 11.11 -4.52 -1.44
C SER A 103 11.61 -5.95 -1.20
N THR A 104 11.82 -6.28 0.07
CA THR A 104 12.31 -7.58 0.55
C THR A 104 11.15 -8.49 0.99
N LEU A 105 10.02 -7.88 1.34
CA LEU A 105 8.80 -8.56 1.72
C LEU A 105 7.58 -7.98 1.00
N ILE A 106 6.64 -8.84 0.63
CA ILE A 106 5.37 -8.46 0.00
C ILE A 106 4.24 -9.07 0.84
N ILE A 107 3.27 -8.24 1.21
CA ILE A 107 2.05 -8.62 1.93
C ILE A 107 0.86 -8.23 1.06
#